data_AF-A0A0Q4NCU9-F1
#
_entry.id   AF-A0A0Q4NCU9-F1
#
_cell.length_a   1.000
_cell.length_b   1.000
_cell.length_c   1.000
_cell.angle_alpha   90.00
_cell.angle_beta   90.00
_cell.angle_gamma   90.00
#
_symmetry.space_group_name_H-M   'P 1'
#
loop_
_entity.id
_entity.type
_entity.pdbx_description
1 polymer ?
#
loop_
_entity_poly.entity_id
_entity_poly.type
_entity_poly.pdbx_seq_one_letter_code
_entity_poly.pdbx_strand_id
1 'polypeptide(L)' 'MSQQQAQLDALEHLLIGLLKTSGSSIPSKAVFDKAEASLMSEDGPPGTDEKTAARQYLAHLKQQF' A
#
# COMPACT_ATOMS: atom_id res chain seq x y z
N MET A 1 9.72 -12.24 -15.89
CA MET A 1 9.09 -11.09 -15.20
C MET A 1 7.85 -10.73 -16.00
N SER A 2 6.65 -10.89 -15.42
CA SER A 2 5.42 -10.46 -16.10
C SER A 2 5.33 -8.93 -16.09
N GLN A 3 4.71 -8.35 -17.12
CA GLN A 3 4.54 -6.89 -17.24
C GLN A 3 3.80 -6.30 -16.01
N GLN A 4 2.90 -7.07 -15.40
CA GLN A 4 2.21 -6.70 -14.16
C GLN A 4 3.17 -6.58 -12.98
N GLN A 5 4.11 -7.51 -12.79
CA GLN A 5 5.07 -7.44 -11.69
C GLN A 5 5.96 -6.19 -11.80
N ALA A 6 6.41 -5.86 -13.01
CA ALA A 6 7.23 -4.67 -13.24
C ALA A 6 6.48 -3.37 -12.94
N GLN A 7 5.16 -3.33 -13.20
CA GLN A 7 4.32 -2.18 -12.85
C GLN A 7 4.14 -2.04 -11.33
N LEU A 8 3.93 -3.15 -10.63
CA LEU A 8 3.80 -3.17 -9.17
C LEU A 8 5.09 -2.74 -8.49
N ASP A 9 6.23 -3.29 -8.89
CA ASP A 9 7.55 -2.91 -8.36
C ASP A 9 7.86 -1.42 -8.59
N ALA A 10 7.49 -0.87 -9.75
CA ALA A 10 7.66 0.55 -10.05
C ALA A 10 6.80 1.46 -9.14
N LEU A 11 5.56 1.07 -8.88
CA LEU A 11 4.66 1.78 -7.96
C LEU A 11 5.17 1.69 -6.51
N GLU A 12 5.68 0.54 -6.09
CA GLU A 12 6.27 0.35 -4.77
C GLU A 12 7.48 1.28 -4.56
N HIS A 13 8.43 1.29 -5.50
CA HIS A 13 9.59 2.17 -5.43
C HIS A 13 9.23 3.65 -5.46
N LEU A 14 8.21 4.04 -6.22
CA LEU A 14 7.72 5.43 -6.25
C LEU A 14 7.13 5.84 -4.89
N LEU A 15 6.30 4.97 -4.27
CA LEU A 15 5.70 5.23 -2.96
C LEU A 15 6.78 5.31 -1.88
N ILE A 16 7.75 4.41 -1.89
CA ILE A 16 8.89 4.43 -0.96
C ILE A 16 9.69 5.71 -1.13
N GLY A 17 9.98 6.09 -2.37
CA GLY A 17 10.66 7.35 -2.69
C GLY A 17 9.93 8.55 -2.11
N LEU A 18 8.62 8.64 -2.35
CA LEU A 18 7.75 9.70 -1.84
C LEU A 18 7.76 9.77 -0.31
N LEU A 19 7.55 8.64 0.39
CA LEU A 19 7.53 8.59 1.85
C LEU A 19 8.88 9.00 2.45
N LYS A 20 10.00 8.54 1.85
CA LYS A 20 11.35 8.89 2.30
C LYS A 20 11.73 10.34 2.02
N THR A 21 11.28 10.92 0.91
CA THR A 21 11.53 12.33 0.56
C THR A 21 10.59 13.30 1.28
N SER A 22 9.43 12.84 1.77
CA SER A 22 8.47 13.67 2.51
C SER A 22 9.02 14.26 3.82
N GLY A 23 10.18 13.78 4.28
CA GLY A 23 11.16 14.50 5.11
C GLY A 23 10.77 14.87 6.55
N SER A 24 9.48 14.96 6.91
CA SER A 24 9.02 15.30 8.27
C SER A 24 7.50 15.52 8.42
N SER A 25 6.75 15.73 7.34
CA SER A 25 5.37 16.25 7.44
C SER A 25 4.27 15.20 7.38
N ILE A 26 4.52 14.05 6.74
CA ILE A 26 3.52 12.99 6.60
C ILE A 26 3.90 11.83 7.51
N PRO A 27 3.22 11.65 8.65
CA PRO A 27 3.44 10.48 9.49
C PRO A 27 3.06 9.23 8.71
N SER A 28 4.01 8.32 8.50
CA SER A 28 3.82 7.05 7.79
C SER A 28 2.58 6.31 8.27
N LYS A 29 2.35 6.30 9.59
CA LYS A 29 1.13 5.76 10.21
C LYS A 29 -0.15 6.29 9.59
N ALA A 30 -0.28 7.59 9.37
CA ALA A 30 -1.48 8.18 8.79
C ALA A 30 -1.69 7.78 7.32
N VAL A 31 -0.61 7.54 6.57
CA VAL A 31 -0.68 7.03 5.20
C VAL A 31 -1.19 5.59 5.19
N PHE A 32 -0.63 4.74 6.04
CA PHE A 32 -1.06 3.35 6.17
C PHE A 32 -2.51 3.24 6.64
N ASP A 33 -2.91 4.01 7.66
CA ASP A 33 -4.29 3.99 8.16
C ASP A 33 -5.29 4.44 7.08
N LYS A 34 -4.92 5.41 6.25
CA LYS A 34 -5.76 5.89 5.14
C LYS A 34 -5.83 4.90 3.98
N ALA A 35 -4.73 4.20 3.67
CA ALA A 35 -4.71 3.14 2.68
C ALA A 35 -5.59 1.94 3.10
N GLU A 36 -5.52 1.54 4.38
CA GLU A 36 -6.39 0.51 4.92
C GLU A 36 -7.88 0.90 4.86
N ALA A 37 -8.20 2.14 5.27
CA ALA A 37 -9.57 2.66 5.17
C ALA A 37 -10.07 2.70 3.71
N SER A 38 -9.21 3.04 2.75
CA SER A 38 -9.54 3.02 1.32
C SER A 38 -9.85 1.60 0.84
N LEU A 39 -9.01 0.61 1.17
CA LEU A 39 -9.23 -0.80 0.83
C LEU A 39 -10.54 -1.34 1.43
N MET A 40 -10.91 -0.87 2.61
CA MET A 40 -12.17 -1.22 3.28
C MET A 40 -13.38 -0.50 2.69
N SER A 41 -13.19 0.71 2.16
CA SER A 41 -14.26 1.57 1.62
C SER A 41 -14.49 1.39 0.12
N GLU A 42 -13.57 0.76 -0.62
CA GLU A 42 -13.80 0.41 -2.03
C GLU A 42 -15.03 -0.49 -2.14
N ASP A 43 -16.04 -0.03 -2.89
CA ASP A 43 -17.24 -0.77 -3.23
C ASP A 43 -16.87 -2.11 -3.85
N GLY A 44 -16.93 -3.16 -3.04
CA GLY A 44 -16.58 -4.52 -3.43
C GLY A 44 -16.92 -5.48 -2.29
N PRO A 45 -17.33 -6.72 -2.60
CA PRO A 45 -17.79 -7.66 -1.59
C PRO A 45 -16.77 -7.77 -0.45
N PRO A 46 -17.21 -7.69 0.83
CA PRO A 46 -16.32 -7.93 1.95
C PRO A 46 -15.74 -9.35 1.85
N GLY A 47 -14.42 -9.49 2.03
CA GLY A 47 -13.77 -10.80 2.14
C GLY A 47 -13.34 -11.47 0.84
N THR A 48 -13.19 -10.74 -0.28
CA THR A 48 -12.53 -11.33 -1.46
C THR A 48 -11.06 -11.64 -1.19
N ASP A 49 -10.54 -12.69 -1.82
CA ASP A 49 -9.14 -13.09 -1.70
C ASP A 49 -8.18 -11.95 -2.09
N GLU A 50 -8.57 -11.12 -3.06
CA GLU A 50 -7.81 -9.96 -3.53
C GLU A 50 -7.74 -8.84 -2.49
N LYS A 51 -8.86 -8.51 -1.82
CA LYS A 51 -8.86 -7.54 -0.71
C LYS A 51 -8.03 -8.05 0.47
N THR A 52 -8.10 -9.35 0.75
CA THR A 52 -7.31 -10.00 1.81
C THR A 52 -5.82 -9.95 1.48
N ALA A 53 -5.43 -10.28 0.24
CA ALA A 53 -4.06 -10.21 -0.24
C ALA A 53 -3.52 -8.76 -0.20
N ALA A 54 -4.31 -7.78 -0.64
CA ALA A 54 -3.94 -6.37 -0.56
C ALA A 54 -3.69 -5.92 0.88
N ARG A 55 -4.53 -6.37 1.83
CA ARG A 55 -4.36 -6.09 3.27
C ARG A 55 -3.10 -6.72 3.85
N GLN A 56 -2.82 -7.99 3.50
CA GLN A 56 -1.61 -8.69 3.95
C GLN A 56 -0.35 -8.02 3.42
N TYR A 57 -0.37 -7.57 2.16
CA TYR A 57 0.74 -6.87 1.55
C TYR A 57 0.94 -5.47 2.16
N LEU A 58 -0.13 -4.74 2.44
CA LEU A 58 -0.06 -3.46 3.16
C LEU A 58 0.56 -3.63 4.57
N ALA A 59 0.19 -4.70 5.28
CA ALA A 59 0.77 -5.04 6.58
C ALA A 59 2.26 -5.38 6.49
N HIS A 60 2.68 -6.08 5.43
CA HIS A 60 4.09 -6.34 5.15
C HIS A 60 4.87 -5.03 4.93
N LEU A 61 4.35 -4.12 4.10
CA LEU A 61 4.97 -2.82 3.87
C LEU A 61 5.10 -2.01 5.16
N LYS A 62 4.08 -2.03 6.04
CA LYS A 62 4.11 -1.33 7.34
C LYS A 62 5.23 -1.81 8.27
N GLN A 63 5.69 -3.06 8.14
CA GLN A 63 6.81 -3.58 8.94
C GLN A 63 8.18 -3.11 8.44
N GLN A 64 8.26 -2.61 7.20
CA GLN A 64 9.51 -2.15 6.59
C GLN A 64 9.76 -0.64 6.76
N PHE A 65 8.82 0.08 7.40
CA PHE A 65 8.87 1.52 7.67
C PHE A 65 8.86 1.80 9.17
#